data_AF-A0A1H9XHU5-F1
#
_entry.id   AF-A0A1H9XHU5-F1
#
_cell.length_a   1.000
_cell.length_b   1.000
_cell.length_c   1.000
_cell.angle_alpha   90.00
_cell.angle_beta   90.00
_cell.angle_gamma   90.00
#
_symmetry.space_group_name_H-M   'P 1'
#
loop_
_entity.id
_entity.type
_entity.pdbx_description
1 polymer ?
#
loop_
_entity_poly.entity_id
_entity_poly.type
_entity_poly.pdbx_seq_one_letter_code
_entity_poly.pdbx_strand_id
1 'polypeptide(L)'
;MSGRFRRAYEGFLDATRARSRPDPDGEGRPGGAPRARGKRPHNLFEAAAAYVSACAEDDQDGIDEAAGWVSPEALSFGVNELACRAVIALARERDESPQAVARALLGLPTA
;
A
#
# COMPACT_ATOMS: atom_id res chain seq x y z
N MET A 1 21.76 -1.93 -12.69
CA MET A 1 20.54 -1.82 -13.52
C MET A 1 19.29 -1.72 -12.63
N SER A 2 19.20 -0.68 -11.80
CA SER A 2 18.17 -0.57 -10.73
C SER A 2 17.39 0.75 -10.75
N GLY A 3 17.55 1.57 -11.80
CA GLY A 3 17.01 2.93 -11.86
C GLY A 3 15.60 3.09 -12.43
N ARG A 4 14.82 2.02 -12.66
CA ARG A 4 13.55 2.09 -13.41
C ARG A 4 12.28 1.86 -12.60
N PHE A 5 12.37 1.33 -11.38
CA PHE A 5 11.18 1.10 -10.52
C PHE A 5 10.74 2.36 -9.74
N ARG A 6 11.64 3.32 -9.55
CA ARG A 6 11.40 4.58 -8.81
C ARG A 6 10.33 5.48 -9.45
N ARG A 7 10.15 5.41 -10.78
CA ARG A 7 9.36 6.41 -11.52
C ARG A 7 7.86 6.12 -11.61
N ALA A 8 7.44 4.87 -11.43
CA ALA A 8 6.03 4.48 -11.55
C ALA A 8 5.25 4.67 -10.24
N TYR A 9 5.92 4.59 -9.09
CA TYR A 9 5.30 4.72 -7.76
C TYR A 9 5.03 6.17 -7.33
N GLU A 10 5.88 7.12 -7.73
CA GLU A 10 5.68 8.55 -7.43
C GLU A 10 4.36 9.10 -8.03
N GLY A 11 3.97 8.64 -9.22
CA GLY A 11 2.72 9.05 -9.88
C GLY A 11 1.44 8.53 -9.21
N PHE A 12 1.51 7.40 -8.50
CA PHE A 12 0.36 6.82 -7.80
C PHE A 12 0.11 7.51 -6.45
N LEU A 13 1.18 7.92 -5.75
CA LEU A 13 1.09 8.64 -4.47
C LEU A 13 0.62 10.09 -4.65
N ASP A 14 0.92 10.74 -5.78
CA ASP A 14 0.48 12.12 -6.02
C ASP A 14 -1.03 12.20 -6.34
N ALA A 15 -1.57 11.17 -7.01
CA ALA A 15 -2.99 11.08 -7.35
C ALA A 15 -3.91 10.92 -6.13
N THR A 16 -3.43 10.31 -5.04
CA THR A 16 -4.19 10.17 -3.79
C THR A 16 -4.14 11.44 -2.93
N ARG A 17 -3.08 12.27 -3.08
CA ARG A 17 -2.95 13.57 -2.42
C ARG A 17 -3.80 14.66 -3.09
N ALA A 18 -3.90 14.62 -4.42
CA ALA A 18 -4.61 15.63 -5.21
C ALA A 18 -6.15 15.64 -5.07
N ARG A 19 -6.75 14.63 -4.42
CA ARG A 19 -8.21 14.61 -4.14
C ARG A 19 -8.65 15.46 -2.95
N SER A 20 -7.72 16.02 -2.18
CA SER A 20 -8.07 17.00 -1.13
C SER A 20 -8.10 18.41 -1.72
N ARG A 21 -9.13 18.73 -2.50
CA ARG A 21 -9.47 20.13 -2.78
C ARG A 21 -10.17 20.73 -1.56
N PRO A 22 -9.80 21.92 -1.10
CA PRO A 22 -10.59 22.63 -0.11
C PRO A 22 -11.87 23.15 -0.76
N ASP A 23 -13.00 22.90 -0.09
CA ASP A 23 -14.33 23.42 -0.42
C ASP A 23 -14.32 24.94 -0.22
N PRO A 24 -14.56 25.77 -1.27
CA PRO A 24 -14.45 27.21 -1.15
C PRO A 24 -15.83 27.82 -0.95
N ASP A 25 -16.57 27.47 0.10
CA ASP A 25 -17.79 28.20 0.50
C ASP A 25 -18.03 28.00 2.00
N GLY A 26 -17.43 28.89 2.79
CA GLY A 26 -17.69 28.98 4.22
C GLY A 26 -18.78 30.00 4.48
N GLU A 27 -19.97 29.57 4.92
CA GLU A 27 -20.92 30.45 5.61
C GLU A 27 -21.73 29.68 6.69
N GLY A 28 -21.40 29.98 7.95
CA GLY A 28 -22.37 30.21 9.03
C GLY A 28 -23.09 29.04 9.72
N ARG A 29 -22.51 28.49 10.81
CA ARG A 29 -23.26 28.20 12.06
C ARG A 29 -22.35 28.01 13.29
N PRO A 30 -22.56 28.70 14.42
CA PRO A 30 -21.79 28.47 15.64
C PRO A 30 -22.45 27.34 16.45
N GLY A 31 -21.70 26.29 16.75
CA GLY A 31 -22.19 25.22 17.64
C GLY A 31 -21.72 23.84 17.28
N GLY A 32 -20.42 23.60 17.46
CA GLY A 32 -19.84 22.28 17.38
C GLY A 32 -18.36 22.39 17.63
N ALA A 33 -17.90 22.04 18.82
CA ALA A 33 -16.48 21.88 19.11
C ALA A 33 -15.84 21.08 17.95
N PRO A 34 -14.65 21.46 17.47
CA PRO A 34 -13.98 20.69 16.44
C PRO A 34 -13.83 19.28 17.01
N ARG A 35 -14.62 18.33 16.49
CA ARG A 35 -14.35 16.91 16.71
C ARG A 35 -12.92 16.76 16.25
N ALA A 36 -12.03 16.49 17.19
CA ALA A 36 -10.67 16.09 16.89
C ALA A 36 -10.79 15.15 15.69
N ARG A 37 -10.17 15.53 14.56
CA ARG A 37 -10.06 14.65 13.39
C ARG A 37 -9.20 13.50 13.86
N GLY A 38 -9.78 12.59 14.63
CA GLY A 38 -9.19 11.31 14.96
C GLY A 38 -8.88 10.71 13.61
N LYS A 39 -7.58 10.50 13.32
CA LYS A 39 -7.12 9.71 12.19
C LYS A 39 -8.08 8.54 12.10
N ARG A 40 -8.83 8.44 11.00
CA ARG A 40 -9.64 7.26 10.74
C ARG A 40 -8.72 6.05 10.97
N PRO A 41 -9.18 5.00 11.67
CA PRO A 41 -8.35 3.81 11.83
C PRO A 41 -7.89 3.37 10.44
N HIS A 42 -6.57 3.27 10.26
CA HIS A 42 -5.99 2.86 8.99
C HIS A 42 -6.58 1.52 8.58
N ASN A 43 -7.05 1.40 7.34
CA ASN A 43 -7.59 0.13 6.86
C ASN A 43 -6.44 -0.88 6.79
N LEU A 44 -6.71 -2.14 7.11
CA LEU A 44 -5.81 -3.26 6.91
C LEU A 44 -5.03 -3.19 5.58
N PHE A 45 -5.73 -3.00 4.47
CA PHE A 45 -5.11 -3.00 3.15
C PHE A 45 -4.19 -1.80 2.94
N GLU A 46 -4.46 -0.68 3.62
CA GLU A 46 -3.56 0.49 3.62
C GLU A 46 -2.30 0.19 4.43
N ALA A 47 -2.43 -0.45 5.60
CA ALA A 47 -1.30 -0.89 6.41
C ALA A 47 -0.41 -1.89 5.66
N ALA A 48 -1.00 -2.89 5.00
CA ALA A 48 -0.26 -3.86 4.20
C ALA A 48 0.45 -3.21 3.00
N ALA A 49 -0.21 -2.29 2.31
CA ALA A 49 0.40 -1.56 1.18
C ALA A 49 1.57 -0.68 1.64
N ALA A 50 1.40 0.07 2.74
CA ALA A 50 2.47 0.89 3.33
C ALA A 50 3.64 0.02 3.79
N TYR A 51 3.37 -1.04 4.55
CA TYR A 51 4.38 -1.96 5.07
C TYR A 51 5.21 -2.61 3.95
N VAL A 52 4.57 -3.19 2.94
CA VAL A 52 5.30 -3.87 1.84
C VAL A 52 6.09 -2.87 0.99
N SER A 53 5.57 -1.65 0.80
CA SER A 53 6.32 -0.60 0.08
C SER A 53 7.56 -0.17 0.88
N ALA A 54 7.43 0.05 2.19
CA ALA A 54 8.55 0.37 3.07
C ALA A 54 9.58 -0.77 3.11
N CYS A 55 9.15 -2.04 3.15
CA CYS A 55 10.07 -3.19 3.01
C CYS A 55 10.81 -3.20 1.66
N ALA A 56 10.16 -2.83 0.57
CA ALA A 56 10.79 -2.78 -0.75
C ALA A 56 11.80 -1.63 -0.87
N GLU A 57 11.64 -0.57 -0.08
CA GLU A 57 12.49 0.63 -0.05
C GLU A 57 13.56 0.58 1.06
N ASP A 58 13.57 -0.46 1.89
CA ASP A 58 14.43 -0.61 3.08
C ASP A 58 14.23 0.53 4.12
N ASP A 59 13.00 1.05 4.20
CA ASP A 59 12.60 2.12 5.12
C ASP A 59 12.13 1.54 6.46
N GLN A 60 13.06 1.42 7.42
CA GLN A 60 12.77 0.86 8.74
C GLN A 60 11.77 1.69 9.54
N ASP A 61 11.80 3.02 9.43
CA ASP A 61 10.87 3.90 10.14
C ASP A 61 9.44 3.71 9.59
N GLY A 62 9.30 3.61 8.27
CA GLY A 62 8.03 3.32 7.61
C GLY A 62 7.48 1.92 7.91
N ILE A 63 8.37 0.92 8.05
CA ILE A 63 8.00 -0.44 8.47
C ILE A 63 7.39 -0.42 9.88
N ASP A 64 8.06 0.22 10.83
CA ASP A 64 7.61 0.30 12.22
C ASP A 64 6.31 1.10 12.35
N GLU A 65 6.18 2.20 11.62
CA GLU A 65 4.94 3.00 11.58
C GLU A 65 3.77 2.15 11.07
N ALA A 66 3.91 1.52 9.90
CA ALA A 66 2.83 0.75 9.29
C ALA A 66 2.45 -0.51 10.10
N ALA A 67 3.43 -1.15 10.73
CA ALA A 67 3.20 -2.30 11.61
C ALA A 67 2.37 -1.93 12.85
N GLY A 68 2.44 -0.69 13.33
CA GLY A 68 1.67 -0.19 14.45
C GLY A 68 0.21 0.17 14.13
N TRP A 69 -0.19 0.18 12.84
CA TRP A 69 -1.54 0.61 12.44
C TRP A 69 -2.63 -0.42 12.70
N VAL A 70 -2.29 -1.72 12.69
CA VAL A 70 -3.22 -2.84 12.81
C VAL A 70 -2.60 -3.98 13.64
N SER A 71 -3.37 -4.99 14.02
CA SER A 71 -2.79 -6.15 14.71
C SER A 71 -1.83 -6.92 13.79
N PRO A 72 -0.84 -7.65 14.35
CA PRO A 72 0.07 -8.47 13.55
C PRO A 72 -0.63 -9.52 12.68
N GLU A 73 -1.72 -10.11 13.17
CA GLU A 73 -2.52 -11.09 12.45
C GLU A 73 -3.23 -10.44 11.26
N ALA A 74 -3.76 -9.24 11.48
CA ALA A 74 -4.39 -8.44 10.46
C ALA A 74 -3.35 -8.11 9.37
N LEU A 75 -2.19 -7.56 9.75
CA LEU A 75 -1.13 -7.22 8.80
C LEU A 75 -0.70 -8.44 7.97
N SER A 76 -0.50 -9.59 8.60
CA SER A 76 -0.16 -10.85 7.94
C SER A 76 -1.19 -11.24 6.89
N PHE A 77 -2.49 -11.13 7.21
CA PHE A 77 -3.57 -11.39 6.26
C PHE A 77 -3.52 -10.41 5.08
N GLY A 78 -3.32 -9.12 5.34
CA GLY A 78 -3.21 -8.09 4.30
C GLY A 78 -2.02 -8.31 3.37
N VAL A 79 -0.85 -8.66 3.91
CA VAL A 79 0.37 -8.96 3.13
C VAL A 79 0.17 -10.21 2.27
N ASN A 80 -0.43 -11.27 2.81
CA ASN A 80 -0.71 -12.49 2.05
C ASN A 80 -1.67 -12.23 0.87
N GLU A 81 -2.73 -11.45 1.10
CA GLU A 81 -3.67 -11.08 0.04
C GLU A 81 -3.00 -10.20 -1.03
N LEU A 82 -2.16 -9.25 -0.63
CA LEU A 82 -1.38 -8.44 -1.56
C LEU A 82 -0.45 -9.29 -2.43
N ALA A 83 0.25 -10.26 -1.83
CA ALA A 83 1.12 -11.20 -2.55
C ALA A 83 0.33 -12.03 -3.59
N CYS A 84 -0.84 -12.58 -3.20
CA CYS A 84 -1.71 -13.32 -4.12
C CYS A 84 -2.13 -12.45 -5.32
N ARG A 85 -2.59 -11.22 -5.06
CA ARG A 85 -3.00 -10.30 -6.13
C ARG A 85 -1.84 -9.93 -7.06
N ALA A 86 -0.67 -9.66 -6.51
CA ALA A 86 0.53 -9.34 -7.28
C ALA A 86 0.93 -10.50 -8.20
N VAL A 87 0.93 -11.73 -7.69
CA VAL A 87 1.23 -12.92 -8.49
C VAL A 87 0.22 -13.14 -9.61
N ILE A 88 -1.09 -12.99 -9.33
CA ILE A 88 -2.15 -13.15 -10.35
C ILE A 88 -2.02 -12.08 -11.43
N ALA A 89 -1.76 -10.82 -11.04
CA ALA A 89 -1.57 -9.73 -11.99
C ALA A 89 -0.35 -9.99 -12.88
N LEU A 90 0.80 -10.31 -12.28
CA LEU A 90 2.03 -10.60 -13.02
C LEU A 90 1.92 -11.83 -13.93
N ALA A 91 1.23 -12.89 -13.49
CA ALA A 91 0.98 -14.08 -14.29
C ALA A 91 0.22 -13.73 -15.58
N ARG A 92 -0.81 -12.89 -15.47
CA ARG A 92 -1.56 -12.40 -16.64
C ARG A 92 -0.73 -11.51 -17.54
N GLU A 93 0.09 -10.64 -16.98
CA GLU A 93 0.99 -9.76 -17.76
C GLU A 93 2.06 -10.53 -18.53
N ARG A 94 2.50 -11.68 -18.00
CA ARG A 94 3.55 -12.52 -18.59
C ARG A 94 3.04 -13.69 -19.43
N ASP A 95 1.72 -13.92 -19.44
CA ASP A 95 1.09 -15.12 -19.99
C ASP A 95 1.71 -16.42 -19.41
N GLU A 96 2.04 -16.39 -18.12
CA GLU A 96 2.65 -17.49 -17.38
C GLU A 96 1.70 -18.02 -16.31
N SER A 97 1.94 -19.23 -15.80
CA SER A 97 1.17 -19.74 -14.67
C SER A 97 1.55 -18.98 -13.37
N PRO A 98 0.61 -18.77 -12.44
CA PRO A 98 0.91 -18.19 -11.12
C PRO A 98 2.04 -18.91 -10.38
N GLN A 99 2.14 -20.23 -10.54
CA GLN A 99 3.21 -21.04 -9.95
C GLN A 99 4.58 -20.69 -10.54
N ALA A 100 4.69 -20.54 -11.87
CA ALA A 100 5.94 -20.16 -12.52
C ALA A 100 6.41 -18.77 -12.04
N VAL A 101 5.49 -17.79 -12.01
CA VAL A 101 5.78 -16.44 -11.53
C VAL A 101 6.23 -16.43 -10.07
N ALA A 102 5.50 -17.12 -9.17
CA ALA A 102 5.86 -17.18 -7.76
C ALA A 102 7.24 -17.81 -7.54
N ARG A 103 7.55 -18.89 -8.25
CA ARG A 103 8.89 -19.52 -8.19
C ARG A 103 9.98 -18.58 -8.69
N ALA A 104 9.74 -17.89 -9.81
CA ALA A 104 10.69 -16.94 -10.37
C ALA A 104 10.96 -15.75 -9.43
N LEU A 105 9.92 -15.19 -8.80
CA LEU A 105 10.07 -14.10 -7.81
C LEU A 105 10.90 -14.52 -6.59
N LEU A 106 10.83 -15.80 -6.20
CA LEU A 106 11.58 -16.37 -5.08
C LEU A 106 12.94 -16.95 -5.49
N GLY A 107 13.36 -16.83 -6.76
CA GLY A 107 14.62 -17.39 -7.24
C GLY A 107 14.69 -18.92 -7.23
N LEU A 108 13.53 -19.59 -7.22
CA LEU A 108 13.44 -21.05 -7.20
C LEU A 108 13.56 -21.61 -8.63
N PRO A 109 14.18 -22.79 -8.81
CA PRO A 109 14.29 -23.41 -10.13
C PRO A 109 12.92 -23.74 -10.71
N THR A 110 12.74 -23.55 -12.02
CA THR A 110 11.55 -24.02 -12.73
C THR A 110 11.54 -25.54 -12.73
N ALA A 111 10.43 -26.14 -12.29
CA ALA A 111 10.24 -27.59 -12.31
C ALA A 111 9.97 -28.10 -13.72
#